data_AF-A0A6G4ZTE2-F1
#
_entry.id   AF-A0A6G4ZTE2-F1
#
_cell.length_a   1.000
_cell.length_b   1.000
_cell.length_c   1.000
_cell.angle_alpha   90.00
_cell.angle_beta   90.00
_cell.angle_gamma   90.00
#
_symmetry.space_group_name_H-M   'P 1'
#
loop_
_entity.id
_entity.type
_entity.pdbx_description
1 polymer ?
#
loop_
_entity_poly.entity_id
_entity_poly.type
_entity_poly.pdbx_seq_one_letter_code
_entity_poly.pdbx_strand_id
1 'polypeptide(L)'
;MKIKFSFLFLLVLPFLAFADDAQPEIIINNRILATVNGKNISVFDVMKKMDVFLTRSYPEEVKSYEKCYQFYSQNWRQVLNQLIDNELILADAEKLQIKIPDAKIRETIHERFGPNVMASLDELGITLDEAWQMIYTEIAVQQVSWFRVYKKAQDKIGPQDIKVKYKDYLTHNPPKEEWKYQVLSIRAKTEQLGSIYAQKAYALIRNEPLPFEMLAKKLTEGDDVDPDITINVSDEYDVEGK
;
A
#
# COMPACT_ATOMS: atom_id res chain seq x y z
N MET A 1 -70.79 -35.33 -36.34
CA MET A 1 -70.51 -36.79 -36.34
C MET A 1 -69.28 -37.03 -35.49
N LYS A 2 -69.35 -37.96 -34.53
CA LYS A 2 -68.40 -38.15 -33.41
C LYS A 2 -66.99 -38.53 -33.89
N ILE A 3 -65.96 -37.92 -33.30
CA ILE A 3 -64.67 -38.58 -33.04
C ILE A 3 -64.28 -38.29 -31.59
N LYS A 4 -64.10 -39.37 -30.83
CA LYS A 4 -63.70 -39.42 -29.43
C LYS A 4 -62.17 -39.26 -29.33
N PHE A 5 -61.69 -38.47 -28.38
CA PHE A 5 -60.36 -38.65 -27.80
C PHE A 5 -60.53 -39.06 -26.34
N SER A 6 -60.01 -40.24 -26.01
CA SER A 6 -60.04 -40.85 -24.68
C SER A 6 -58.95 -40.22 -23.83
N PHE A 7 -59.32 -39.54 -22.75
CA PHE A 7 -58.39 -39.15 -21.69
C PHE A 7 -58.16 -40.37 -20.79
N LEU A 8 -56.92 -40.83 -20.72
CA LEU A 8 -56.45 -41.79 -19.71
C LEU A 8 -55.51 -41.02 -18.79
N PHE A 9 -56.07 -40.40 -17.74
CA PHE A 9 -55.31 -39.73 -16.70
C PHE A 9 -54.83 -40.80 -15.73
N LEU A 10 -53.60 -41.28 -15.92
CA LEU A 10 -52.97 -42.25 -15.04
C LEU A 10 -52.28 -41.50 -13.91
N LEU A 11 -52.83 -41.71 -12.71
CA LEU A 11 -52.28 -41.37 -11.39
C LEU A 11 -50.77 -41.59 -11.33
N VAL A 12 -50.01 -40.51 -11.12
CA VAL A 12 -48.70 -40.57 -10.46
C VAL A 12 -48.81 -39.67 -9.24
N LEU A 13 -49.00 -40.32 -8.09
CA LEU A 13 -48.89 -39.70 -6.76
C LEU A 13 -47.54 -39.00 -6.65
N PRO A 14 -47.48 -37.74 -6.17
CA PRO A 14 -46.21 -37.17 -5.75
C PRO A 14 -45.82 -37.92 -4.48
N PHE A 15 -44.83 -38.79 -4.60
CA PHE A 15 -44.08 -39.25 -3.45
C PHE A 15 -43.49 -38.00 -2.82
N LEU A 16 -44.10 -37.54 -1.72
CA LEU A 16 -43.51 -36.61 -0.77
C LEU A 16 -42.20 -37.23 -0.30
N ALA A 17 -41.12 -36.90 -0.99
CA ALA A 17 -39.79 -36.99 -0.43
C ALA A 17 -39.73 -35.95 0.69
N PHE A 18 -40.10 -36.38 1.90
CA PHE A 18 -39.55 -35.80 3.11
C PHE A 18 -38.06 -36.13 3.08
N ALA A 19 -37.29 -35.35 2.33
CA ALA A 19 -35.88 -35.20 2.59
C ALA A 19 -35.81 -34.55 3.98
N ASP A 20 -35.21 -35.28 4.91
CA ASP A 20 -34.85 -34.79 6.22
C ASP A 20 -34.20 -33.41 6.04
N ASP A 21 -34.72 -32.40 6.75
CA ASP A 21 -34.21 -31.02 6.74
C ASP A 21 -32.90 -30.95 7.56
N ALA A 22 -32.03 -31.93 7.33
CA ALA A 22 -30.72 -32.04 7.93
C ALA A 22 -29.87 -30.93 7.33
N GLN A 23 -29.66 -29.88 8.12
CA GLN A 23 -28.72 -28.82 7.81
C GLN A 23 -27.38 -29.47 7.38
N PRO A 24 -26.80 -29.05 6.24
CA PRO A 24 -25.56 -29.64 5.76
C PRO A 24 -24.44 -29.42 6.80
N GLU A 25 -23.94 -30.51 7.38
CA GLU A 25 -22.87 -30.48 8.37
C GLU A 25 -21.51 -30.76 7.71
N ILE A 26 -20.50 -29.94 8.03
CA ILE A 26 -19.13 -30.19 7.60
C ILE A 26 -18.47 -31.13 8.61
N ILE A 27 -18.29 -32.40 8.23
CA ILE A 27 -17.63 -33.39 9.07
C ILE A 27 -16.11 -33.28 8.88
N ILE A 28 -15.39 -32.99 9.97
CA ILE A 28 -13.95 -32.75 9.93
C ILE A 28 -13.22 -33.82 10.71
N ASN A 29 -12.53 -34.69 9.97
CA ASN A 29 -11.70 -35.73 10.55
C ASN A 29 -10.33 -35.17 10.90
N ASN A 30 -10.10 -34.92 12.20
CA ASN A 30 -8.84 -34.38 12.65
C ASN A 30 -7.70 -35.40 12.47
N ARG A 31 -6.72 -35.06 11.63
CA ARG A 31 -5.50 -35.85 11.38
C ARG A 31 -4.30 -34.94 11.32
N ILE A 32 -3.11 -35.49 11.60
CA ILE A 32 -1.86 -34.78 11.38
C ILE A 32 -1.60 -34.71 9.87
N LEU A 33 -1.35 -33.51 9.37
CA LEU A 33 -1.06 -33.22 7.96
C LEU A 33 0.44 -33.07 7.72
N ALA A 34 1.16 -32.46 8.65
CA ALA A 34 2.60 -32.25 8.55
C ALA A 34 3.26 -32.24 9.94
N THR A 35 4.55 -32.57 9.99
CA THR A 35 5.39 -32.39 11.17
C THR A 35 6.60 -31.54 10.77
N VAL A 36 6.75 -30.38 11.41
CA VAL A 36 7.83 -29.42 11.13
C VAL A 36 8.56 -29.16 12.43
N ASN A 37 9.87 -29.45 12.47
CA ASN A 37 10.71 -29.28 13.67
C ASN A 37 10.12 -29.90 14.96
N GLY A 38 9.45 -31.05 14.83
CA GLY A 38 8.81 -31.75 15.96
C GLY A 38 7.44 -31.22 16.36
N LYS A 39 6.97 -30.12 15.75
CA LYS A 39 5.58 -29.64 15.91
C LYS A 39 4.67 -30.26 14.86
N ASN A 40 3.52 -30.75 15.30
CA ASN A 40 2.53 -31.33 14.41
C ASN A 40 1.52 -30.26 13.99
N ILE A 41 1.22 -30.20 12.69
CA ILE A 41 0.16 -29.38 12.11
C ILE A 41 -0.97 -30.32 11.73
N SER A 42 -2.15 -30.08 12.31
CA SER A 42 -3.35 -30.89 12.12
C SER A 42 -4.35 -30.24 11.15
N VAL A 43 -5.36 -30.99 10.73
CA VAL A 43 -6.50 -30.44 9.97
C VAL A 43 -7.20 -29.33 10.75
N PHE A 44 -7.31 -29.49 12.07
CA PHE A 44 -7.97 -28.50 12.92
C PHE A 44 -7.20 -27.19 13.00
N ASP A 45 -5.87 -27.22 12.98
CA ASP A 45 -5.03 -26.01 12.96
C ASP A 45 -5.23 -25.22 11.66
N VAL A 46 -5.30 -25.93 10.53
CA VAL A 46 -5.58 -25.33 9.21
C VAL A 46 -6.97 -24.70 9.19
N MET A 47 -7.98 -25.43 9.69
CA MET A 47 -9.36 -24.95 9.79
C MET A 47 -9.46 -23.71 10.67
N LYS A 48 -8.94 -23.75 11.90
CA LYS A 48 -8.92 -22.60 12.82
C LYS A 48 -8.29 -21.36 12.16
N LYS A 49 -7.18 -21.53 11.45
CA LYS A 49 -6.54 -20.41 10.75
C LYS A 49 -7.43 -19.84 9.64
N MET A 50 -8.13 -20.71 8.91
CA MET A 50 -9.12 -20.32 7.90
C MET A 50 -10.32 -19.60 8.53
N ASP A 51 -10.82 -20.06 9.68
CA ASP A 51 -11.97 -19.46 10.38
C ASP A 51 -11.66 -18.05 10.84
N VAL A 52 -10.49 -17.83 11.43
CA VAL A 52 -10.02 -16.49 11.81
C VAL A 52 -9.99 -15.55 10.61
N PHE A 53 -9.53 -16.05 9.46
CA PHE A 53 -9.49 -15.25 8.24
C PHE A 53 -10.89 -14.97 7.69
N LEU A 54 -11.76 -15.99 7.67
CA LEU A 54 -13.11 -15.92 7.13
C LEU A 54 -13.96 -14.95 7.96
N THR A 55 -13.97 -15.08 9.29
CA THR A 55 -14.73 -14.18 10.18
C THR A 55 -14.27 -12.73 10.06
N ARG A 56 -12.98 -12.50 9.85
CA ARG A 56 -12.44 -11.15 9.68
C ARG A 56 -12.76 -10.54 8.31
N SER A 57 -12.63 -11.32 7.24
CA SER A 57 -12.72 -10.82 5.87
C SER A 57 -14.14 -10.83 5.33
N TYR A 58 -14.95 -11.80 5.75
CA TYR A 58 -16.29 -12.09 5.26
C TYR A 58 -17.23 -12.55 6.40
N PRO A 59 -17.51 -11.70 7.41
CA PRO A 59 -18.29 -12.08 8.59
C PRO A 59 -19.71 -12.60 8.25
N GLU A 60 -20.30 -12.12 7.17
CA GLU A 60 -21.63 -12.57 6.70
C GLU A 60 -21.61 -14.01 6.16
N GLU A 61 -20.47 -14.48 5.65
CA GLU A 61 -20.35 -15.80 5.01
C GLU A 61 -20.16 -16.93 6.02
N VAL A 62 -19.69 -16.62 7.24
CA VAL A 62 -19.47 -17.61 8.32
C VAL A 62 -20.75 -18.37 8.68
N LYS A 63 -21.91 -17.75 8.51
CA LYS A 63 -23.22 -18.35 8.82
C LYS A 63 -23.69 -19.35 7.76
N SER A 64 -23.05 -19.39 6.59
CA SER A 64 -23.45 -20.26 5.48
C SER A 64 -22.49 -21.43 5.33
N TYR A 65 -22.95 -22.64 5.65
CA TYR A 65 -22.18 -23.87 5.50
C TYR A 65 -21.60 -24.07 4.09
N GLU A 66 -22.38 -23.75 3.06
CA GLU A 66 -21.93 -23.86 1.67
C GLU A 66 -20.74 -22.94 1.39
N LYS A 67 -20.79 -21.70 1.89
CA LYS A 67 -19.71 -20.72 1.73
C LYS A 67 -18.47 -21.11 2.51
N CYS A 68 -18.63 -21.59 3.75
CA CYS A 68 -17.52 -22.12 4.54
C CYS A 68 -16.83 -23.28 3.82
N TYR A 69 -17.60 -24.24 3.29
CA TYR A 69 -17.05 -25.37 2.55
C TYR A 69 -16.32 -24.94 1.26
N GLN A 70 -16.92 -24.02 0.48
CA GLN A 70 -16.28 -23.45 -0.70
C GLN A 70 -14.96 -22.76 -0.34
N PHE A 71 -14.96 -21.96 0.73
CA PHE A 71 -13.77 -21.29 1.23
C PHE A 71 -12.68 -22.29 1.62
N TYR A 72 -13.00 -23.31 2.43
CA TYR A 72 -12.04 -24.32 2.84
C TYR A 72 -11.48 -25.10 1.65
N SER A 73 -12.34 -25.59 0.76
CA SER A 73 -11.92 -26.41 -0.38
C SER A 73 -10.98 -25.67 -1.35
N GLN A 74 -11.12 -24.36 -1.47
CA GLN A 74 -10.27 -23.52 -2.31
C GLN A 74 -8.95 -23.14 -1.63
N ASN A 75 -8.97 -22.86 -0.31
CA ASN A 75 -7.86 -22.22 0.38
C ASN A 75 -7.01 -23.18 1.23
N TRP A 76 -7.49 -24.38 1.56
CA TRP A 76 -6.84 -25.26 2.55
C TRP A 76 -5.37 -25.54 2.26
N ARG A 77 -5.00 -25.76 0.99
CA ARG A 77 -3.62 -26.07 0.62
C ARG A 77 -2.70 -24.86 0.83
N GLN A 78 -3.18 -23.68 0.46
CA GLN A 78 -2.43 -22.45 0.66
C GLN A 78 -2.22 -22.19 2.15
N VAL A 79 -3.27 -22.36 2.97
CA VAL A 79 -3.17 -22.16 4.43
C VAL A 79 -2.26 -23.20 5.08
N LEU A 80 -2.32 -24.47 4.65
CA LEU A 80 -1.39 -25.49 5.15
C LEU A 80 0.06 -25.13 4.83
N ASN A 81 0.36 -24.73 3.59
CA ASN A 81 1.70 -24.29 3.21
C ASN A 81 2.13 -23.07 4.03
N GLN A 82 1.24 -22.11 4.26
CA GLN A 82 1.52 -20.96 5.10
C GLN A 82 1.85 -21.36 6.54
N LEU A 83 1.14 -22.32 7.13
CA LEU A 83 1.44 -22.82 8.47
C LEU A 83 2.82 -23.50 8.50
N ILE A 84 3.14 -24.32 7.50
CA ILE A 84 4.46 -24.95 7.37
C ILE A 84 5.56 -23.89 7.27
N ASP A 85 5.39 -22.90 6.40
CA ASP A 85 6.34 -21.81 6.21
C ASP A 85 6.53 -21.00 7.49
N ASN A 86 5.44 -20.70 8.21
CA ASN A 86 5.50 -20.00 9.49
C ASN A 86 6.34 -20.77 10.52
N GLU A 87 6.16 -22.09 10.63
CA GLU A 87 6.97 -22.92 11.56
C GLU A 87 8.45 -22.96 11.17
N LEU A 88 8.75 -23.02 9.88
CA LEU A 88 10.14 -22.94 9.40
C LEU A 88 10.76 -21.58 9.73
N ILE A 89 9.99 -20.50 9.56
CA ILE A 89 10.44 -19.14 9.86
C ILE A 89 10.60 -18.92 11.38
N LEU A 90 9.72 -19.49 12.21
CA LEU A 90 9.85 -19.45 13.67
C LEU A 90 11.14 -20.11 14.14
N ALA A 91 11.48 -21.28 13.61
CA ALA A 91 12.74 -21.93 13.91
C ALA A 91 13.96 -21.09 13.48
N ASP A 92 13.83 -20.28 12.43
CA ASP A 92 14.84 -19.31 12.05
C ASP A 92 14.85 -18.07 12.96
N ALA A 93 13.69 -17.62 13.46
CA ALA A 93 13.56 -16.53 14.43
C ALA A 93 14.26 -16.87 15.75
N GLU A 94 14.13 -18.11 16.22
CA GLU A 94 14.80 -18.63 17.41
C GLU A 94 16.32 -18.58 17.26
N LYS A 95 16.86 -19.00 16.10
CA LYS A 95 18.29 -18.91 15.79
C LYS A 95 18.79 -17.46 15.76
N LEU A 96 17.96 -16.54 15.27
CA LEU A 96 18.26 -15.11 15.23
C LEU A 96 18.00 -14.39 16.56
N GLN A 97 17.49 -15.09 17.58
CA GLN A 97 17.14 -14.55 18.89
C GLN A 97 16.26 -13.30 18.82
N ILE A 98 15.29 -13.30 17.92
CA ILE A 98 14.37 -12.18 17.75
C ILE A 98 13.52 -12.03 19.01
N LYS A 99 13.65 -10.87 19.68
CA LYS A 99 12.88 -10.52 20.87
C LYS A 99 11.69 -9.66 20.47
N ILE A 100 10.48 -10.17 20.70
CA ILE A 100 9.23 -9.45 20.48
C ILE A 100 8.73 -8.97 21.85
N PRO A 101 8.58 -7.66 22.08
CA PRO A 101 8.05 -7.14 23.35
C PRO A 101 6.59 -7.57 23.56
N ASP A 102 6.28 -8.04 24.77
CA ASP A 102 4.92 -8.44 25.17
C ASP A 102 3.89 -7.31 25.00
N ALA A 103 4.30 -6.06 25.21
CA ALA A 103 3.44 -4.89 25.02
C ALA A 103 2.92 -4.81 23.57
N LYS A 104 3.78 -5.10 22.59
CA LYS A 104 3.41 -5.10 21.17
C LYS A 104 2.39 -6.19 20.85
N ILE A 105 2.57 -7.39 21.41
CA ILE A 105 1.63 -8.51 21.20
C ILE A 105 0.26 -8.15 21.76
N ARG A 106 0.23 -7.58 22.98
CA ARG A 106 -1.01 -7.14 23.64
C ARG A 106 -1.73 -6.05 22.86
N GLU A 107 -0.99 -5.04 22.40
CA GLU A 107 -1.52 -3.98 21.54
C GLU A 107 -2.15 -4.57 20.27
N THR A 108 -1.43 -5.46 19.57
CA THR A 108 -1.95 -6.12 18.38
C THR A 108 -3.16 -7.02 18.65
N ILE A 109 -3.25 -7.66 19.83
CA ILE A 109 -4.44 -8.41 20.26
C ILE A 109 -5.64 -7.45 20.37
N HIS A 110 -5.47 -6.31 21.04
CA HIS A 110 -6.53 -5.32 21.18
C HIS A 110 -6.94 -4.70 19.84
N GLU A 111 -5.99 -4.40 18.96
CA GLU A 111 -6.28 -3.90 17.61
C GLU A 111 -7.05 -4.93 16.77
N ARG A 112 -6.73 -6.21 16.93
CA ARG A 112 -7.32 -7.29 16.12
C ARG A 112 -8.68 -7.74 16.60
N PHE A 113 -8.85 -7.92 17.90
CA PHE A 113 -10.06 -8.49 18.51
C PHE A 113 -10.93 -7.41 19.17
N GLY A 114 -10.51 -6.14 19.13
CA GLY A 114 -11.27 -5.02 19.64
C GLY A 114 -11.23 -4.87 21.17
N PRO A 115 -12.11 -4.03 21.74
CA PRO A 115 -12.07 -3.68 23.15
C PRO A 115 -12.49 -4.84 24.07
N ASN A 116 -13.34 -5.76 23.62
CA ASN A 116 -13.78 -6.92 24.39
C ASN A 116 -13.17 -8.22 23.83
N VAL A 117 -11.85 -8.35 24.02
CA VAL A 117 -11.04 -9.45 23.49
C VAL A 117 -11.63 -10.82 23.86
N MET A 118 -12.05 -11.03 25.11
CA MET A 118 -12.52 -12.35 25.56
C MET A 118 -13.79 -12.79 24.82
N ALA A 119 -14.78 -11.90 24.68
CA ALA A 119 -16.01 -12.23 23.95
C ALA A 119 -15.75 -12.57 22.48
N SER A 120 -14.85 -11.83 21.83
CA SER A 120 -14.47 -12.10 20.43
C SER A 120 -13.67 -13.39 20.27
N LEU A 121 -12.82 -13.72 21.23
CA LEU A 121 -12.08 -14.98 21.25
C LEU A 121 -13.00 -16.18 21.48
N ASP A 122 -13.96 -16.04 22.39
CA ASP A 122 -14.98 -17.07 22.67
C ASP A 122 -15.86 -17.34 21.44
N GLU A 123 -16.28 -16.29 20.72
CA GLU A 123 -17.03 -16.43 19.45
C GLU A 123 -16.24 -17.21 18.39
N LEU A 124 -14.92 -17.06 18.38
CA LEU A 124 -14.03 -17.76 17.46
C LEU A 124 -13.59 -19.15 17.97
N GLY A 125 -13.90 -19.50 19.22
CA GLY A 125 -13.45 -20.75 19.84
C GLY A 125 -11.93 -20.83 20.01
N ILE A 126 -11.27 -19.70 20.26
CA ILE A 126 -9.81 -19.58 20.39
C ILE A 126 -9.48 -19.12 21.81
N THR A 127 -8.47 -19.70 22.43
CA THR A 127 -8.04 -19.25 23.78
C THR A 127 -7.15 -18.01 23.68
N LEU A 128 -7.03 -17.25 24.78
CA LEU A 128 -6.11 -16.12 24.83
C LEU A 128 -4.66 -16.53 24.51
N ASP A 129 -4.22 -17.68 25.00
CA ASP A 129 -2.87 -18.20 24.75
C ASP A 129 -2.68 -18.56 23.27
N GLU A 130 -3.68 -19.17 22.64
CA GLU A 130 -3.65 -19.45 21.19
C GLU A 130 -3.59 -18.14 20.37
N ALA A 131 -4.39 -17.14 20.74
CA ALA A 131 -4.37 -15.83 20.09
C ALA A 131 -3.02 -15.12 20.27
N TRP A 132 -2.42 -15.23 21.46
CA TRP A 132 -1.10 -14.72 21.75
C TRP A 132 -0.03 -15.38 20.87
N GLN A 133 -0.02 -16.71 20.80
CA GLN A 133 0.93 -17.45 19.96
C GLN A 133 0.75 -17.14 18.47
N MET A 134 -0.50 -16.96 18.02
CA MET A 134 -0.78 -16.58 16.64
C MET A 134 -0.20 -15.21 16.31
N ILE A 135 -0.41 -14.21 17.16
CA ILE A 135 0.10 -12.85 16.94
C ILE A 135 1.63 -12.81 17.08
N TYR A 136 2.19 -13.51 18.06
CA TYR A 136 3.63 -13.68 18.19
C TYR A 136 4.23 -14.24 16.89
N THR A 137 3.65 -15.31 16.37
CA THR A 137 4.09 -15.96 15.14
C THR A 137 4.06 -14.99 13.95
N GLU A 138 2.98 -14.24 13.79
CA GLU A 138 2.87 -13.28 12.69
C GLU A 138 3.90 -12.15 12.78
N ILE A 139 4.12 -11.61 13.98
CA ILE A 139 5.14 -10.57 14.18
C ILE A 139 6.54 -11.13 13.92
N ALA A 140 6.84 -12.35 14.38
CA ALA A 140 8.11 -13.02 14.15
C ALA A 140 8.34 -13.26 12.66
N VAL A 141 7.33 -13.78 11.95
CA VAL A 141 7.38 -14.02 10.51
C VAL A 141 7.65 -12.73 9.75
N GLN A 142 6.96 -11.64 10.10
CA GLN A 142 7.18 -10.34 9.49
C GLN A 142 8.61 -9.83 9.72
N GLN A 143 9.13 -9.94 10.95
CA GLN A 143 10.48 -9.47 11.28
C GLN A 143 11.58 -10.29 10.60
N VAL A 144 11.48 -11.63 10.59
CA VAL A 144 12.44 -12.50 9.89
C VAL A 144 12.37 -12.25 8.39
N SER A 145 11.16 -12.16 7.82
CA SER A 145 10.97 -11.92 6.39
C SER A 145 11.56 -10.57 5.99
N TRP A 146 11.28 -9.51 6.77
CA TRP A 146 11.91 -8.21 6.58
C TRP A 146 13.43 -8.35 6.63
N PHE A 147 13.99 -8.92 7.70
CA PHE A 147 15.45 -9.05 7.84
C PHE A 147 16.08 -9.82 6.67
N ARG A 148 15.50 -10.94 6.24
CA ARG A 148 16.08 -11.78 5.18
C ARG A 148 15.89 -11.19 3.79
N VAL A 149 14.71 -10.65 3.49
CA VAL A 149 14.40 -10.09 2.17
C VAL A 149 15.05 -8.73 2.01
N TYR A 150 14.86 -7.84 2.98
CA TYR A 150 15.42 -6.49 2.95
C TYR A 150 16.94 -6.52 2.86
N LYS A 151 17.61 -7.34 3.69
CA LYS A 151 19.07 -7.48 3.63
C LYS A 151 19.54 -7.96 2.26
N LYS A 152 18.94 -9.01 1.71
CA LYS A 152 19.28 -9.53 0.36
C LYS A 152 19.03 -8.50 -0.74
N ALA A 153 17.98 -7.68 -0.62
CA ALA A 153 17.67 -6.64 -1.58
C ALA A 153 18.67 -5.47 -1.47
N GLN A 154 18.95 -5.00 -0.26
CA GLN A 154 19.88 -3.92 0.01
C GLN A 154 21.32 -4.28 -0.43
N ASP A 155 21.75 -5.52 -0.21
CA ASP A 155 23.06 -6.01 -0.64
C ASP A 155 23.19 -6.09 -2.18
N LYS A 156 22.07 -6.17 -2.91
CA LYS A 156 22.05 -6.30 -4.37
C LYS A 156 21.90 -4.97 -5.12
N ILE A 157 21.34 -3.94 -4.48
CA ILE A 157 21.02 -2.67 -5.14
C ILE A 157 22.08 -1.64 -4.78
N GLY A 158 22.91 -1.26 -5.76
CA GLY A 158 23.93 -0.24 -5.59
C GLY A 158 23.48 1.15 -6.06
N PRO A 159 24.26 2.21 -5.74
CA PRO A 159 24.01 3.56 -6.25
C PRO A 159 24.02 3.65 -7.78
N GLN A 160 24.76 2.76 -8.45
CA GLN A 160 24.82 2.74 -9.91
C GLN A 160 23.53 2.20 -10.53
N ASP A 161 22.95 1.14 -9.97
CA ASP A 161 21.67 0.60 -10.42
C ASP A 161 20.56 1.64 -10.27
N ILE A 162 20.56 2.37 -9.15
CA ILE A 162 19.64 3.48 -8.90
C ILE A 162 19.82 4.57 -9.95
N LYS A 163 21.06 5.00 -10.25
CA LYS A 163 21.33 6.02 -11.27
C LYS A 163 20.87 5.60 -12.65
N VAL A 164 21.11 4.34 -13.04
CA VAL A 164 20.66 3.80 -14.34
C VAL A 164 19.13 3.87 -14.41
N LYS A 165 18.44 3.37 -13.39
CA LYS A 165 16.96 3.40 -13.36
C LYS A 165 16.38 4.80 -13.25
N TYR A 166 17.05 5.71 -12.56
CA TYR A 166 16.64 7.10 -12.51
C TYR A 166 16.77 7.78 -13.88
N LYS A 167 17.84 7.51 -14.63
CA LYS A 167 17.97 8.01 -16.01
C LYS A 167 16.88 7.43 -16.92
N ASP A 168 16.59 6.14 -16.83
CA ASP A 168 15.46 5.51 -17.55
C ASP A 168 14.12 6.14 -17.17
N TYR A 169 13.95 6.55 -15.91
CA TYR A 169 12.74 7.23 -15.45
C TYR A 169 12.61 8.63 -16.08
N LEU A 170 13.71 9.39 -16.16
CA LEU A 170 13.73 10.74 -16.74
C LEU A 170 13.37 10.77 -18.23
N THR A 171 13.61 9.69 -18.99
CA THR A 171 13.18 9.64 -20.40
C THR A 171 11.65 9.60 -20.55
N HIS A 172 10.95 9.04 -19.56
CA HIS A 172 9.49 8.93 -19.55
C HIS A 172 8.83 10.04 -18.70
N ASN A 173 9.59 10.65 -17.79
CA ASN A 173 9.16 11.68 -16.86
C ASN A 173 10.23 12.78 -16.83
N PRO A 174 10.32 13.59 -17.91
CA PRO A 174 11.28 14.68 -17.94
C PRO A 174 11.01 15.64 -16.77
N PRO A 175 12.07 16.25 -16.20
CA PRO A 175 11.89 17.23 -15.14
C PRO A 175 11.07 18.40 -15.68
N LYS A 176 10.18 18.93 -14.85
CA LYS A 176 9.46 20.16 -15.18
C LYS A 176 10.46 21.30 -15.31
N GLU A 177 10.28 22.16 -16.31
CA GLU A 177 11.11 23.34 -16.43
C GLU A 177 10.74 24.33 -15.33
N GLU A 178 11.66 24.65 -14.44
CA GLU A 178 11.49 25.70 -13.43
C GLU A 178 12.30 26.91 -13.88
N TRP A 179 11.62 28.06 -14.04
CA TRP A 179 12.23 29.30 -14.45
C TRP A 179 12.37 30.22 -13.25
N LYS A 180 13.62 30.60 -12.95
CA LYS A 180 13.95 31.67 -12.00
C LYS A 180 14.31 32.93 -12.77
N TYR A 181 13.58 34.02 -12.59
CA TYR A 181 13.88 35.27 -13.28
C TYR A 181 13.66 36.51 -12.40
N GLN A 182 14.39 37.57 -12.74
CA GLN A 182 14.23 38.91 -12.17
C GLN A 182 13.94 39.90 -13.31
N VAL A 183 13.15 40.93 -13.03
CA VAL A 183 12.70 41.90 -14.02
C VAL A 183 13.24 43.29 -13.68
N LEU A 184 13.94 43.89 -14.63
CA LEU A 184 14.29 45.31 -14.60
C LEU A 184 13.22 46.11 -15.34
N SER A 185 12.48 46.95 -14.61
CA SER A 185 11.48 47.84 -15.17
C SER A 185 12.02 49.26 -15.30
N ILE A 186 12.07 49.79 -16.52
CA ILE A 186 12.48 51.18 -16.81
C ILE A 186 11.24 51.96 -17.24
N ARG A 187 10.87 52.99 -16.49
CA ARG A 187 9.76 53.91 -16.80
C ARG A 187 10.33 55.25 -17.22
N ALA A 188 9.88 55.77 -18.35
CA ALA A 188 10.27 57.07 -18.87
C ALA A 188 9.04 57.83 -19.38
N LYS A 189 9.09 59.17 -19.31
CA LYS A 189 8.02 60.05 -19.81
C LYS A 189 7.87 60.04 -21.35
N THR A 190 8.94 59.68 -22.05
CA THR A 190 8.98 59.61 -23.51
C THR A 190 9.58 58.27 -23.96
N GLU A 191 8.97 57.67 -24.99
CA GLU A 191 9.36 56.36 -25.52
C GLU A 191 10.82 56.30 -25.99
N GLN A 192 11.29 57.36 -26.65
CA GLN A 192 12.68 57.46 -27.13
C GLN A 192 13.69 57.35 -25.98
N LEU A 193 13.39 58.01 -24.86
CA LEU A 193 14.23 58.05 -23.67
C LEU A 193 14.23 56.69 -22.97
N GLY A 194 13.07 56.04 -22.85
CA GLY A 194 12.96 54.66 -22.37
C GLY A 194 13.75 53.66 -23.22
N SER A 195 13.72 53.80 -24.54
CA SER A 195 14.47 52.94 -25.48
C SER A 195 15.98 53.09 -25.32
N ILE A 196 16.49 54.32 -25.16
CA ILE A 196 17.92 54.57 -24.93
C ILE A 196 18.40 53.87 -23.65
N TYR A 197 17.66 54.01 -22.55
CA TYR A 197 18.04 53.39 -21.28
C TYR A 197 17.85 51.87 -21.27
N ALA A 198 16.85 51.34 -21.97
CA ALA A 198 16.71 49.90 -22.19
C ALA A 198 17.88 49.32 -23.00
N GLN A 199 18.33 50.01 -24.05
CA GLN A 199 19.50 49.59 -24.83
C GLN A 199 20.79 49.69 -24.02
N LYS A 200 20.96 50.75 -23.22
CA LYS A 200 22.09 50.88 -22.28
C LYS A 200 22.08 49.73 -21.26
N ALA A 201 20.93 49.42 -20.65
CA ALA A 201 20.77 48.31 -19.72
C ALA A 201 21.12 46.95 -20.38
N TYR A 202 20.61 46.70 -21.58
CA TYR A 202 20.89 45.49 -22.35
C TYR A 202 22.37 45.35 -22.70
N ALA A 203 23.02 46.44 -23.14
CA ALA A 203 24.44 46.44 -23.44
C ALA A 203 25.30 46.18 -22.19
N LEU A 204 24.92 46.75 -21.05
CA LEU A 204 25.59 46.51 -19.77
C LEU A 204 25.47 45.05 -19.33
N ILE A 205 24.27 44.45 -19.38
CA ILE A 205 24.06 43.03 -19.03
C ILE A 205 24.88 42.10 -19.95
N ARG A 206 24.96 42.43 -21.24
CA ARG A 206 25.67 41.60 -22.23
C ARG A 206 27.20 41.65 -22.06
N ASN A 207 27.74 42.80 -21.68
CA ASN A 207 29.19 43.02 -21.58
C ASN A 207 29.73 42.72 -20.17
N GLU A 208 28.92 42.94 -19.13
CA GLU A 208 29.26 42.66 -17.73
C GLU A 208 28.07 41.98 -17.04
N PRO A 209 28.15 40.69 -16.67
CA PRO A 209 27.08 39.99 -15.96
C PRO A 209 27.02 40.48 -14.50
N LEU A 210 26.38 41.64 -14.29
CA LEU A 210 26.19 42.26 -12.99
C LEU A 210 24.83 41.88 -12.40
N PRO A 211 24.71 41.78 -11.06
CA PRO A 211 23.42 41.69 -10.40
C PRO A 211 22.51 42.87 -10.78
N PHE A 212 21.21 42.62 -10.91
CA PHE A 212 20.23 43.62 -11.35
C PHE A 212 20.19 44.85 -10.42
N GLU A 213 20.47 44.68 -9.13
CA GLU A 213 20.61 45.79 -8.17
C GLU A 213 21.77 46.73 -8.51
N MET A 214 22.93 46.17 -8.90
CA MET A 214 24.10 46.96 -9.29
C MET A 214 23.89 47.61 -10.65
N LEU A 215 23.18 46.92 -11.54
CA LEU A 215 22.79 47.46 -12.84
C LEU A 215 21.85 48.67 -12.68
N ALA A 216 20.84 48.57 -11.81
CA ALA A 216 19.94 49.68 -11.50
C ALA A 216 20.70 50.89 -10.95
N LYS A 217 21.62 50.67 -10.00
CA LYS A 217 22.50 51.72 -9.47
C LYS A 217 23.36 52.39 -10.54
N LYS A 218 24.04 51.61 -11.39
CA LYS A 218 24.85 52.14 -12.50
C LYS A 218 24.03 52.97 -13.50
N LEU A 219 22.76 52.64 -13.68
CA LEU A 219 21.85 53.39 -14.55
C LEU A 219 21.28 54.65 -13.89
N THR A 220 21.33 54.76 -12.55
CA THR A 220 20.82 55.91 -11.78
C THR A 220 21.91 56.80 -11.17
N GLU A 221 23.18 56.39 -11.15
CA GLU A 221 24.30 57.09 -10.48
C GLU A 221 25.30 57.77 -11.45
N GLY A 222 24.83 58.32 -12.57
CA GLY A 222 25.66 59.10 -13.51
C GLY A 222 25.34 60.60 -13.51
N ASP A 223 26.29 61.43 -13.99
CA ASP A 223 26.09 62.88 -14.18
C ASP A 223 25.04 63.23 -15.27
N ASP A 224 24.53 62.21 -15.97
CA ASP A 224 23.68 62.28 -17.17
C ASP A 224 22.29 61.63 -16.94
N VAL A 225 21.86 61.52 -15.68
CA VAL A 225 20.61 60.85 -15.30
C VAL A 225 19.43 61.79 -15.46
N ASP A 226 18.55 61.45 -16.40
CA ASP A 226 17.34 62.22 -16.63
C ASP A 226 16.35 62.09 -15.44
N PRO A 227 15.84 63.21 -14.89
CA PRO A 227 14.92 63.19 -13.75
C PRO A 227 13.57 62.54 -14.07
N ASP A 228 13.28 62.33 -15.37
CA ASP A 228 12.05 61.74 -15.88
C ASP A 228 12.11 60.20 -16.01
N ILE A 229 13.13 59.54 -15.43
CA ILE A 229 13.29 58.07 -15.42
C ILE A 229 13.11 57.49 -14.02
N THR A 230 12.42 56.36 -13.95
CA THR A 230 12.36 55.52 -12.76
C THR A 230 12.75 54.09 -13.12
N ILE A 231 13.74 53.53 -12.43
CA ILE A 231 14.21 52.16 -12.64
C ILE A 231 13.92 51.35 -11.38
N ASN A 232 13.17 50.26 -11.53
CA ASN A 232 12.83 49.35 -10.45
C ASN A 232 13.29 47.94 -10.80
N VAL A 233 13.85 47.24 -9.82
CA VAL A 233 14.18 45.81 -9.90
C VAL A 233 13.09 45.05 -9.15
N SER A 234 12.55 44.01 -9.77
CA SER A 234 11.62 43.12 -9.08
C SER A 234 12.34 42.17 -8.12
N ASP A 235 11.59 41.62 -7.18
CA ASP A 235 12.02 40.41 -6.48
C ASP A 235 12.18 39.23 -7.47
N GLU A 236 12.87 38.18 -7.03
CA GLU A 236 13.03 36.95 -7.81
C GLU A 236 11.70 36.21 -7.92
N TYR A 237 11.31 35.90 -9.15
CA TYR A 237 10.12 35.11 -9.44
C TYR A 237 10.51 33.67 -9.75
N ASP A 238 9.82 32.75 -9.12
CA ASP A 238 9.85 31.31 -9.42
C ASP A 238 8.57 30.95 -10.18
N VAL A 239 8.73 30.47 -11.42
CA VAL A 239 7.61 29.98 -12.24
C VAL A 239 7.84 28.53 -12.61
N GLU A 240 6.92 27.67 -12.19
CA GLU A 240 6.84 26.30 -12.68
C GLU A 240 6.31 26.32 -14.12
N GLY A 241 7.15 25.90 -15.07
CA GLY A 241 6.75 25.60 -16.44
C GLY A 241 5.77 24.44 -16.46
N LYS A 242 4.77 24.55 -17.35
CA LYS A 242 3.75 23.51 -17.54
C LYS A 242 4.30 22.29 -18.28
#